data_AF-A0A8X7TPL8-F1
#
_entry.id   AF-A0A8X7TPL8-F1
#
_cell.length_a   1.000
_cell.length_b   1.000
_cell.length_c   1.000
_cell.angle_alpha   90.00
_cell.angle_beta   90.00
_cell.angle_gamma   90.00
#
_symmetry.space_group_name_H-M   'P 1'
#
loop_
_entity.id
_entity.type
_entity.pdbx_description
1 polymer ?
#
loop_
_entity_poly.entity_id
_entity_poly.type
_entity_poly.pdbx_seq_one_letter_code
_entity_poly.pdbx_strand_id
1 'polypeptide(L)'
;MESLPTTVSSKSDRRGRSSKSQNTSKPSLIMAFFSCLAWLYVAGRLWQDAQHRVALNTVLKKNLELRPKALTVDDKLMVLGCKDLERRIVETEMELAQAKSQGYLKNQKSLSSSSSSGKKKMLAVIGVYTGFGSHLKRNKFRGSWMPRDDALKKLEERGVIIRFVIGRSANRGDSLDRKIDQENLATKDFLILENHEEAQEELPKKVKFFYSAAVQNWDAEFYVKVDDNVDLDLEGLIGLLESRRGQDGAYIGCMKSGDVVTQEGSQWYEPEWWKFGDDKSYFRHATGSLVILSKNLAQYININSGLLKTYAFDDTTIGSWMIGVQATYIDDNRLCCSSTRQGFGCSRSFSDISLKQSKTGKMVKNTPEWEVTLTNPCSCTGTDITLTCDGFKSLTPIDPSQILVAGDECSLINNLYGETDFVFKYVWAEEFDIKIKSGEIACS
;
A
#
# COMPACT_ATOMS: atom_id res chain seq x y z
N MET A 1 -50.18 52.77 53.13
CA MET A 1 -50.44 54.08 52.50
C MET A 1 -51.79 53.97 51.82
N GLU A 2 -52.88 54.03 52.59
CA GLU A 2 -53.56 55.29 52.98
C GLU A 2 -53.89 56.09 51.72
N SER A 3 -55.13 56.10 51.25
CA SER A 3 -56.22 56.96 51.77
C SER A 3 -57.40 56.81 50.80
N LEU A 4 -58.69 56.97 51.10
CA LEU A 4 -59.52 57.08 52.30
C LEU A 4 -60.98 56.80 51.81
N PRO A 5 -61.97 56.65 52.72
CA PRO A 5 -63.24 55.95 52.50
C PRO A 5 -64.47 56.84 52.25
N THR A 6 -65.58 56.16 51.93
CA THR A 6 -66.96 56.26 52.47
C THR A 6 -67.60 57.64 52.75
N THR A 7 -68.66 57.90 51.97
CA THR A 7 -69.98 58.53 52.29
C THR A 7 -70.06 59.94 52.85
N VAL A 8 -70.89 60.77 52.19
CA VAL A 8 -71.73 61.75 52.88
C VAL A 8 -73.15 61.68 52.31
N SER A 9 -74.07 61.31 53.20
CA SER A 9 -75.48 61.66 53.19
C SER A 9 -75.66 62.76 54.23
N SER A 10 -76.38 63.84 53.93
CA SER A 10 -77.25 64.51 54.91
C SER A 10 -78.13 65.61 54.28
N LYS A 11 -79.43 65.54 54.62
CA LYS A 11 -80.42 66.63 54.82
C LYS A 11 -80.69 67.58 53.63
N SER A 12 -81.86 68.17 53.38
CA SER A 12 -83.25 68.22 53.88
C SER A 12 -83.93 69.16 52.86
N ASP A 13 -85.08 68.89 52.26
CA ASP A 13 -86.35 69.15 52.92
C ASP A 13 -87.51 68.39 52.25
N ARG A 14 -88.30 67.76 53.13
CA ARG A 14 -89.71 67.50 52.88
C ARG A 14 -90.43 68.85 52.81
N ARG A 15 -91.18 69.12 51.74
CA ARG A 15 -92.38 69.95 51.83
C ARG A 15 -93.52 69.34 51.02
N GLY A 16 -94.64 69.17 51.72
CA GLY A 16 -95.96 69.13 51.10
C GLY A 16 -96.40 67.77 50.57
N ARG A 17 -96.89 66.93 51.48
CA ARG A 17 -97.80 65.84 51.13
C ARG A 17 -99.07 66.49 50.56
N SER A 18 -99.26 66.40 49.24
CA SER A 18 -100.52 66.65 48.55
C SER A 18 -100.88 65.37 47.80
N SER A 19 -101.93 64.71 48.28
CA SER A 19 -102.48 63.50 47.71
C SER A 19 -103.09 63.79 46.33
N LYS A 20 -102.40 63.44 45.24
CA LYS A 20 -103.04 63.20 43.94
C LYS A 20 -102.36 62.04 43.21
N SER A 21 -103.11 60.93 43.17
CA SER A 21 -103.03 59.88 42.16
C SER A 21 -102.77 60.45 40.78
N GLN A 22 -101.71 60.01 40.09
CA GLN A 22 -101.60 60.04 38.64
C GLN A 22 -100.86 58.81 38.13
N ASN A 23 -101.66 57.77 37.87
CA ASN A 23 -101.64 56.95 36.67
C ASN A 23 -100.28 56.84 35.96
N THR A 24 -99.51 55.79 36.29
CA THR A 24 -98.64 55.16 35.30
C THR A 24 -99.55 54.69 34.17
N SER A 25 -99.55 55.45 33.06
CA SER A 25 -100.35 55.14 31.91
C SER A 25 -99.94 53.75 31.40
N LYS A 26 -100.94 52.90 31.14
CA LYS A 26 -100.77 51.55 30.56
C LYS A 26 -99.67 51.45 29.49
N PRO A 27 -99.44 52.44 28.58
CA PRO A 27 -98.34 52.36 27.62
C PRO A 27 -96.92 52.35 28.21
N SER A 28 -96.68 52.96 29.38
CA SER A 28 -95.34 52.93 30.03
C SER A 28 -94.94 51.52 30.48
N LEU A 29 -95.88 50.79 31.08
CA LEU A 29 -95.67 49.39 31.47
C LEU A 29 -95.50 48.47 30.25
N ILE A 30 -96.26 48.73 29.18
CA ILE A 30 -96.15 47.98 27.92
C ILE A 30 -94.78 48.22 27.26
N MET A 31 -94.30 49.46 27.21
CA MET A 31 -92.97 49.78 26.67
C MET A 31 -91.84 49.18 27.52
N ALA A 32 -91.97 49.20 28.85
CA ALA A 32 -91.01 48.54 29.74
C ALA A 32 -91.00 47.01 29.54
N PHE A 33 -92.16 46.40 29.31
CA PHE A 33 -92.27 44.98 29.00
C PHE A 33 -91.60 44.61 27.67
N PHE A 34 -91.86 45.38 26.61
CA PHE A 34 -91.19 45.16 25.31
C PHE A 34 -89.68 45.43 25.37
N SER A 35 -89.23 46.41 26.15
CA SER A 35 -87.81 46.66 26.41
C SER A 35 -87.15 45.45 27.11
N CYS A 36 -87.83 44.88 28.11
CA CYS A 36 -87.36 43.69 28.81
C CYS A 36 -87.29 42.46 27.88
N LEU A 37 -88.31 42.26 27.03
CA LEU A 37 -88.29 41.20 26.01
C LEU A 37 -87.18 41.40 24.98
N ALA A 38 -86.94 42.63 24.53
CA ALA A 38 -85.86 42.95 23.62
C ALA A 38 -84.49 42.67 24.27
N TRP A 39 -84.31 43.02 25.54
CA TRP A 39 -83.12 42.69 26.31
C TRP A 39 -82.89 41.18 26.43
N LEU A 40 -83.93 40.41 26.76
CA LEU A 40 -83.86 38.95 26.83
C LEU A 40 -83.55 38.32 25.46
N TYR A 41 -84.12 38.87 24.38
CA TYR A 41 -83.84 38.42 23.02
C TYR A 41 -82.38 38.69 22.61
N VAL A 42 -81.88 39.90 22.87
CA VAL A 42 -80.49 40.26 22.56
C VAL A 42 -79.51 39.44 23.40
N ALA A 43 -79.78 39.28 24.70
CA ALA A 43 -78.97 38.43 25.58
C ALA A 43 -78.99 36.96 25.09
N GLY A 44 -80.15 36.44 24.67
CA GLY A 44 -80.27 35.10 24.09
C GLY A 44 -79.48 34.95 22.79
N ARG A 45 -79.53 35.95 21.90
CA ARG A 45 -78.75 35.97 20.64
C ARG A 45 -77.24 36.04 20.89
N LEU A 46 -76.80 36.85 21.85
CA LEU A 46 -75.38 36.94 22.25
C LEU A 46 -74.89 35.64 22.87
N TRP A 47 -75.72 34.99 23.70
CA TRP A 47 -75.40 33.68 24.27
C TRP A 47 -75.28 32.61 23.18
N GLN A 48 -76.19 32.59 22.21
CA GLN A 48 -76.10 31.68 21.07
C GLN A 48 -74.84 31.94 20.22
N ASP A 49 -74.49 33.21 19.93
CA ASP A 49 -73.27 33.53 19.17
C ASP A 49 -72.00 33.08 19.93
N ALA A 50 -71.97 33.24 21.26
CA ALA A 50 -70.87 32.75 22.08
C ALA A 50 -70.72 31.22 22.00
N GLN A 51 -71.84 30.47 22.06
CA GLN A 51 -71.84 29.00 21.90
C GLN A 51 -71.36 28.60 20.50
N HIS A 52 -71.81 29.29 19.46
CA HIS A 52 -71.35 29.05 18.09
C HIS A 52 -69.85 29.31 17.92
N ARG A 53 -69.31 30.38 18.52
CA ARG A 53 -67.86 30.66 18.50
C ARG A 53 -67.04 29.58 19.23
N VAL A 54 -67.53 29.06 20.35
CA VAL A 54 -66.88 27.95 21.07
C VAL A 54 -66.89 26.67 20.23
N ALA A 55 -68.01 26.35 19.58
CA ALA A 55 -68.11 25.21 18.68
C ALA A 55 -67.16 25.38 17.46
N LEU A 56 -67.14 26.56 16.86
CA LEU A 56 -66.26 26.87 15.72
C LEU A 56 -64.79 26.77 16.12
N ASN A 57 -64.40 27.30 17.28
CA ASN A 57 -63.03 27.19 17.81
C ASN A 57 -62.64 25.73 18.09
N THR A 58 -63.59 24.90 18.53
CA THR A 58 -63.35 23.47 18.77
C THR A 58 -63.10 22.74 17.46
N VAL A 59 -63.90 23.03 16.42
CA VAL A 59 -63.69 22.50 15.06
C VAL A 59 -62.39 23.01 14.45
N LEU A 60 -62.06 24.29 14.66
CA LEU A 60 -60.81 24.89 14.18
C LEU A 60 -59.58 24.25 14.83
N LYS A 61 -59.61 24.00 16.15
CA LYS A 61 -58.56 23.26 16.86
C LYS A 61 -58.41 21.84 16.35
N LYS A 62 -59.51 21.10 16.16
CA LYS A 62 -59.48 19.75 15.57
C LYS A 62 -58.87 19.76 14.16
N ASN A 63 -59.21 20.75 13.33
CA ASN A 63 -58.64 20.87 11.98
C ASN A 63 -57.17 21.34 11.97
N LEU A 64 -56.75 22.11 12.97
CA LEU A 64 -55.34 22.50 13.14
C LEU A 64 -54.47 21.31 13.58
N GLU A 65 -54.99 20.43 14.43
CA GLU A 65 -54.32 19.18 14.82
C GLU A 65 -54.31 18.13 13.68
N LEU A 66 -55.25 18.23 12.73
CA LEU A 66 -55.34 17.39 11.52
C LEU A 66 -54.61 17.96 10.30
N ARG A 67 -53.97 19.14 10.38
CA ARG A 67 -53.05 19.54 9.30
C ARG A 67 -51.95 18.47 9.23
N PRO A 68 -51.69 17.85 8.07
CA PRO A 68 -50.50 17.03 7.94
C PRO A 68 -49.32 17.93 8.26
N LYS A 69 -48.56 17.60 9.32
CA LYS A 69 -47.19 18.11 9.45
C LYS A 69 -46.56 17.84 8.09
N ALA A 70 -46.10 18.88 7.41
CA ALA A 70 -45.34 18.70 6.19
C ALA A 70 -44.09 17.90 6.59
N LEU A 71 -44.17 16.58 6.43
CA LEU A 71 -43.03 15.70 6.64
C LEU A 71 -41.94 16.20 5.71
N THR A 72 -40.83 16.59 6.29
CA THR A 72 -39.68 17.03 5.51
C THR A 72 -39.22 15.84 4.64
N VAL A 73 -38.53 16.12 3.54
CA VAL A 73 -37.99 15.04 2.67
C VAL A 73 -37.13 14.07 3.50
N ASP A 74 -36.42 14.59 4.50
CA ASP A 74 -35.68 13.81 5.50
C ASP A 74 -36.55 12.85 6.32
N ASP A 75 -37.72 13.29 6.80
CA ASP A 75 -38.63 12.42 7.54
C ASP A 75 -39.22 11.32 6.66
N LYS A 76 -39.49 11.63 5.38
CA LYS A 76 -39.97 10.65 4.40
C LYS A 76 -38.88 9.62 4.05
N LEU A 77 -37.62 10.04 3.95
CA LEU A 77 -36.47 9.16 3.71
C LEU A 77 -36.16 8.25 4.91
N MET A 78 -36.39 8.72 6.13
CA MET A 78 -36.34 7.90 7.35
C MET A 78 -37.43 6.81 7.36
N VAL A 79 -38.68 7.18 7.07
CA VAL A 79 -39.83 6.24 7.07
C VAL A 79 -39.74 5.20 5.96
N LEU A 80 -39.15 5.54 4.81
CA LEU A 80 -38.93 4.61 3.69
C LEU A 80 -37.68 3.73 3.86
N GLY A 81 -36.92 3.88 4.97
CA GLY A 81 -35.67 3.16 5.20
C GLY A 81 -34.55 3.52 4.21
N CYS A 82 -34.69 4.63 3.46
CA CYS A 82 -33.73 5.03 2.44
C CYS A 82 -32.39 5.51 3.02
N LYS A 83 -32.37 6.08 4.23
CA LYS A 83 -31.11 6.40 4.94
C LYS A 83 -30.35 5.14 5.36
N ASP A 84 -31.05 4.13 5.83
CA ASP A 84 -30.44 2.82 6.11
C ASP A 84 -30.00 2.13 4.82
N LEU A 85 -30.73 2.34 3.71
CA LEU A 85 -30.33 1.85 2.40
C LEU A 85 -29.06 2.56 1.91
N GLU A 86 -28.97 3.88 2.04
CA GLU A 86 -27.79 4.67 1.67
C GLU A 86 -26.59 4.27 2.53
N ARG A 87 -26.78 4.11 3.84
CA ARG A 87 -25.73 3.61 4.74
C ARG A 87 -25.30 2.19 4.36
N ARG A 88 -26.24 1.29 4.07
CA ARG A 88 -25.93 -0.07 3.61
C ARG A 88 -25.28 -0.08 2.23
N ILE A 89 -25.63 0.84 1.33
CA ILE A 89 -24.98 0.97 0.02
C ILE A 89 -23.54 1.40 0.23
N VAL A 90 -23.28 2.42 1.04
CA VAL A 90 -21.91 2.87 1.35
C VAL A 90 -21.12 1.79 2.07
N GLU A 91 -21.72 1.10 3.04
CA GLU A 91 -21.11 -0.01 3.77
C GLU A 91 -20.80 -1.19 2.83
N THR A 92 -21.75 -1.58 1.98
CA THR A 92 -21.53 -2.62 0.96
C THR A 92 -20.57 -2.18 -0.14
N GLU A 93 -20.47 -0.90 -0.48
CA GLU A 93 -19.45 -0.38 -1.40
C GLU A 93 -18.06 -0.39 -0.77
N MET A 94 -17.94 -0.07 0.51
CA MET A 94 -16.70 -0.20 1.29
C MET A 94 -16.30 -1.68 1.43
N GLU A 95 -17.25 -2.56 1.77
CA GLU A 95 -17.03 -4.01 1.81
C GLU A 95 -16.71 -4.57 0.43
N LEU A 96 -17.32 -4.08 -0.64
CA LEU A 96 -17.01 -4.46 -2.01
C LEU A 96 -15.62 -3.98 -2.43
N ALA A 97 -15.23 -2.76 -2.04
CA ALA A 97 -13.90 -2.21 -2.28
C ALA A 97 -12.84 -3.00 -1.49
N GLN A 98 -13.15 -3.38 -0.26
CA GLN A 98 -12.35 -4.28 0.57
C GLN A 98 -12.28 -5.68 -0.04
N ALA A 99 -13.39 -6.29 -0.45
CA ALA A 99 -13.41 -7.60 -1.10
C ALA A 99 -12.68 -7.58 -2.46
N LYS A 100 -12.74 -6.48 -3.21
CA LYS A 100 -11.94 -6.26 -4.43
C LYS A 100 -10.45 -6.13 -4.12
N SER A 101 -10.07 -5.42 -3.06
CA SER A 101 -8.67 -5.33 -2.61
C SER A 101 -8.16 -6.66 -2.03
N GLN A 102 -9.08 -7.51 -1.55
CA GLN A 102 -8.85 -8.89 -1.10
C GLN A 102 -8.96 -9.94 -2.24
N GLY A 103 -9.15 -9.53 -3.49
CA GLY A 103 -9.16 -10.44 -4.64
C GLY A 103 -10.42 -11.32 -4.81
N TYR A 104 -11.49 -11.10 -4.03
CA TYR A 104 -12.64 -12.01 -3.90
C TYR A 104 -13.63 -11.99 -5.08
N LEU A 105 -13.66 -10.94 -5.92
CA LEU A 105 -14.72 -10.75 -6.92
C LEU A 105 -14.20 -10.48 -8.35
N LYS A 106 -13.54 -11.47 -8.95
CA LYS A 106 -13.39 -11.52 -10.42
C LYS A 106 -13.66 -12.87 -11.08
N ASN A 107 -13.97 -13.92 -10.32
CA ASN A 107 -14.12 -15.29 -10.86
C ASN A 107 -15.56 -15.80 -11.02
N GLN A 108 -16.61 -15.01 -10.77
CA GLN A 108 -18.00 -15.48 -10.99
C GLN A 108 -18.63 -15.03 -12.32
N LYS A 109 -18.06 -14.07 -13.05
CA LYS A 109 -18.55 -13.69 -14.40
C LYS A 109 -17.88 -14.44 -15.55
N SER A 110 -16.93 -15.34 -15.29
CA SER A 110 -16.27 -16.15 -16.33
C SER A 110 -16.78 -17.58 -16.47
N LEU A 111 -17.70 -18.05 -15.61
CA LEU A 111 -18.24 -19.42 -15.69
C LEU A 111 -19.61 -19.55 -16.35
N SER A 112 -20.29 -18.47 -16.71
CA SER A 112 -21.67 -18.53 -17.21
C SER A 112 -22.01 -17.48 -18.26
N SER A 113 -21.25 -17.41 -19.36
CA SER A 113 -21.77 -17.07 -20.72
C SER A 113 -20.63 -16.91 -21.74
N SER A 114 -20.46 -17.94 -22.57
CA SER A 114 -20.16 -17.86 -24.01
C SER A 114 -19.29 -16.70 -24.53
N SER A 115 -17.98 -16.90 -24.59
CA SER A 115 -17.15 -16.80 -25.81
C SER A 115 -15.69 -16.97 -25.40
N SER A 116 -15.14 -18.13 -25.70
CA SER A 116 -13.73 -18.44 -25.51
C SER A 116 -12.86 -17.58 -26.45
N SER A 117 -12.50 -16.37 -26.02
CA SER A 117 -11.12 -15.93 -26.25
C SER A 117 -10.29 -16.58 -25.14
N GLY A 118 -9.93 -17.86 -25.36
CA GLY A 118 -9.09 -18.59 -24.42
C GLY A 118 -7.84 -17.74 -24.17
N LYS A 119 -7.70 -17.18 -22.96
CA LYS A 119 -6.50 -16.46 -22.58
C LYS A 119 -5.34 -17.42 -22.84
N LYS A 120 -4.48 -17.07 -23.79
CA LYS A 120 -3.34 -17.90 -24.17
C LYS A 120 -2.53 -18.19 -22.91
N LYS A 121 -2.35 -19.47 -22.59
CA LYS A 121 -1.54 -19.89 -21.45
C LYS A 121 -0.09 -19.44 -21.70
N MET A 122 0.40 -18.59 -20.82
CA MET A 122 1.75 -18.03 -20.88
C MET A 122 2.72 -18.92 -20.08
N LEU A 123 3.99 -18.90 -20.46
CA LEU A 123 5.05 -19.50 -19.67
C LEU A 123 5.27 -18.70 -18.38
N ALA A 124 5.47 -17.39 -18.52
CA ALA A 124 5.87 -16.55 -17.40
C ALA A 124 5.39 -15.10 -17.50
N VAL A 125 5.13 -14.49 -16.35
CA VAL A 125 5.00 -13.04 -16.19
C VAL A 125 6.14 -12.54 -15.33
N ILE A 126 6.98 -11.68 -15.88
CA ILE A 126 8.13 -11.06 -15.22
C ILE A 126 7.78 -9.62 -14.87
N GLY A 127 7.71 -9.34 -13.57
CA GLY A 127 7.51 -8.01 -13.01
C GLY A 127 8.82 -7.42 -12.55
N VAL A 128 9.28 -6.38 -13.24
CA VAL A 128 10.49 -5.63 -12.88
C VAL A 128 10.07 -4.46 -12.00
N TYR A 129 10.42 -4.49 -10.73
CA TYR A 129 10.12 -3.39 -9.83
C TYR A 129 10.79 -2.11 -10.33
N THR A 130 10.11 -0.99 -10.13
CA THR A 130 10.62 0.34 -10.43
C THR A 130 9.94 1.36 -9.54
N GLY A 131 10.59 2.49 -9.29
CA GLY A 131 9.98 3.67 -8.67
C GLY A 131 9.97 4.89 -9.58
N PHE A 132 9.48 6.02 -9.07
CA PHE A 132 9.42 7.30 -9.81
C PHE A 132 10.81 7.82 -10.22
N GLY A 133 11.83 7.61 -9.38
CA GLY A 133 13.21 8.00 -9.66
C GLY A 133 13.95 7.08 -10.65
N SER A 134 13.42 5.91 -10.99
CA SER A 134 14.15 4.89 -11.76
C SER A 134 14.05 5.05 -13.29
N HIS A 135 13.67 6.23 -13.81
CA HIS A 135 13.51 6.44 -15.25
C HIS A 135 14.76 6.09 -16.07
N LEU A 136 15.96 6.50 -15.60
CA LEU A 136 17.21 6.18 -16.29
C LEU A 136 17.50 4.67 -16.29
N LYS A 137 17.19 3.97 -15.19
CA LYS A 137 17.34 2.51 -15.08
C LYS A 137 16.41 1.79 -16.07
N ARG A 138 15.13 2.19 -16.14
CA ARG A 138 14.18 1.63 -17.12
C ARG A 138 14.69 1.79 -18.56
N ASN A 139 15.19 2.97 -18.90
CA ASN A 139 15.74 3.22 -20.23
C ASN A 139 17.01 2.42 -20.54
N LYS A 140 17.84 2.14 -19.53
CA LYS A 140 18.99 1.24 -19.64
C LYS A 140 18.56 -0.21 -19.86
N PHE A 141 17.54 -0.68 -19.14
CA PHE A 141 17.01 -2.04 -19.28
C PHE A 141 16.37 -2.26 -20.65
N ARG A 142 15.58 -1.29 -21.12
CA ARG A 142 15.04 -1.29 -22.49
C ARG A 142 16.19 -1.30 -23.50
N GLY A 143 16.32 -2.38 -24.25
CA GLY A 143 17.33 -2.52 -25.30
C GLY A 143 18.69 -3.02 -24.80
N SER A 144 18.85 -3.29 -23.50
CA SER A 144 19.90 -4.18 -23.02
C SER A 144 19.34 -5.60 -22.92
N TRP A 145 18.93 -6.03 -21.73
CA TRP A 145 18.37 -7.36 -21.52
C TRP A 145 16.86 -7.43 -21.79
N MET A 146 16.13 -6.31 -21.69
CA MET A 146 14.71 -6.26 -22.02
C MET A 146 14.51 -5.86 -23.49
N PRO A 147 13.92 -6.71 -24.34
CA PRO A 147 13.68 -6.40 -25.75
C PRO A 147 12.77 -5.18 -25.93
N ARG A 148 12.93 -4.43 -27.04
CA ARG A 148 12.08 -3.28 -27.39
C ARG A 148 11.02 -3.63 -28.44
N ASP A 149 9.90 -2.91 -28.38
CA ASP A 149 8.86 -2.85 -29.42
C ASP A 149 8.48 -4.22 -30.01
N ASP A 150 8.85 -4.48 -31.26
CA ASP A 150 8.48 -5.71 -31.96
C ASP A 150 9.19 -6.95 -31.42
N ALA A 151 10.39 -6.81 -30.86
CA ALA A 151 11.06 -7.91 -30.18
C ALA A 151 10.35 -8.26 -28.86
N LEU A 152 9.79 -7.27 -28.16
CA LEU A 152 8.96 -7.51 -26.99
C LEU A 152 7.67 -8.25 -27.39
N LYS A 153 6.98 -7.83 -28.46
CA LYS A 153 5.79 -8.54 -28.96
C LYS A 153 6.09 -10.00 -29.33
N LYS A 154 7.21 -10.26 -30.00
CA LYS A 154 7.66 -11.64 -30.31
C LYS A 154 7.90 -12.47 -29.05
N LEU A 155 8.42 -11.86 -27.99
CA LEU A 155 8.60 -12.52 -26.70
C LEU A 155 7.25 -12.84 -26.03
N GLU A 156 6.28 -11.92 -26.11
CA GLU A 156 4.92 -12.17 -25.63
C GLU A 156 4.22 -13.27 -26.44
N GLU A 157 4.49 -13.36 -27.74
CA GLU A 157 4.05 -14.47 -28.59
C GLU A 157 4.69 -15.81 -28.20
N ARG A 158 5.96 -15.82 -27.74
CA ARG A 158 6.60 -16.98 -27.11
C ARG A 158 6.02 -17.32 -25.73
N GLY A 159 5.16 -16.47 -25.19
CA GLY A 159 4.44 -16.69 -23.94
C GLY A 159 5.13 -16.10 -22.70
N VAL A 160 6.02 -15.11 -22.86
CA VAL A 160 6.68 -14.43 -21.75
C VAL A 160 6.31 -12.95 -21.76
N ILE A 161 5.69 -12.49 -20.66
CA ILE A 161 5.30 -11.09 -20.48
C ILE A 161 6.31 -10.42 -19.57
N ILE A 162 6.86 -9.27 -19.96
CA ILE A 162 7.73 -8.45 -19.10
C ILE A 162 7.08 -7.09 -18.88
N ARG A 163 6.90 -6.66 -17.63
CA ARG A 163 6.33 -5.35 -17.29
C ARG A 163 7.09 -4.67 -16.16
N PHE A 164 7.27 -3.36 -16.27
CA PHE A 164 7.71 -2.51 -15.16
C PHE A 164 6.57 -2.33 -14.15
N VAL A 165 6.78 -2.74 -12.92
CA VAL A 165 5.77 -2.73 -11.86
C VAL A 165 5.94 -1.48 -11.01
N ILE A 166 4.92 -0.65 -10.99
CA ILE A 166 4.89 0.61 -10.24
C ILE A 166 3.48 0.85 -9.69
N GLY A 167 3.39 1.32 -8.46
CA GLY A 167 2.18 1.89 -7.88
C GLY A 167 2.00 3.35 -8.28
N ARG A 168 1.22 4.05 -7.47
CA ARG A 168 0.80 5.44 -7.69
C ARG A 168 1.33 6.33 -6.58
N SER A 169 1.38 7.62 -6.83
CA SER A 169 1.79 8.57 -5.79
C SER A 169 0.69 8.70 -4.72
N ALA A 170 1.07 9.22 -3.54
CA ALA A 170 0.12 9.54 -2.47
C ALA A 170 -0.98 10.49 -2.96
N ASN A 171 -0.59 11.46 -3.80
CA ASN A 171 -1.49 12.44 -4.40
C ASN A 171 -1.83 12.05 -5.83
N ARG A 172 -2.89 11.27 -6.01
CA ARG A 172 -3.31 10.75 -7.31
C ARG A 172 -3.40 11.83 -8.39
N GLY A 173 -2.74 11.57 -9.51
CA GLY A 173 -2.73 12.46 -10.68
C GLY A 173 -1.81 13.66 -10.55
N ASP A 174 -0.87 13.62 -9.61
CA ASP A 174 0.23 14.59 -9.50
C ASP A 174 1.22 14.50 -10.68
N SER A 175 2.31 15.27 -10.59
CA SER A 175 3.32 15.29 -11.65
C SER A 175 4.09 13.97 -11.79
N LEU A 176 4.19 13.18 -10.72
CA LEU A 176 4.88 11.89 -10.74
C LEU A 176 4.02 10.86 -11.49
N ASP A 177 2.74 10.77 -11.14
CA ASP A 177 1.78 9.91 -11.83
C ASP A 177 1.69 10.26 -13.32
N ARG A 178 1.57 11.55 -13.65
CA ARG A 178 1.49 11.99 -15.06
C ARG A 178 2.71 11.62 -15.88
N LYS A 179 3.92 11.68 -15.30
CA LYS A 179 5.15 11.25 -16.00
C LYS A 179 5.12 9.77 -16.31
N ILE A 180 4.69 8.95 -15.36
CA ILE A 180 4.53 7.50 -15.56
C ILE A 180 3.45 7.20 -16.59
N ASP A 181 2.31 7.89 -16.54
CA ASP A 181 1.23 7.71 -17.52
C ASP A 181 1.69 8.08 -18.94
N GLN A 182 2.43 9.18 -19.09
CA GLN A 182 3.01 9.59 -20.37
C GLN A 182 4.02 8.57 -20.90
N GLU A 183 4.91 8.08 -20.04
CA GLU A 183 5.89 7.05 -20.41
C GLU A 183 5.19 5.75 -20.81
N ASN A 184 4.16 5.32 -20.07
CA ASN A 184 3.38 4.14 -20.37
C ASN A 184 2.57 4.28 -21.67
N LEU A 185 2.06 5.47 -22.00
CA LEU A 185 1.41 5.72 -23.28
C LEU A 185 2.36 5.50 -24.47
N ALA A 186 3.62 5.88 -24.32
CA ALA A 186 4.64 5.72 -25.36
C ALA A 186 5.15 4.28 -25.47
N THR A 187 5.41 3.63 -24.34
CA THR A 187 6.15 2.35 -24.27
C THR A 187 5.26 1.12 -24.07
N LYS A 188 4.10 1.29 -23.41
CA LYS A 188 3.12 0.24 -23.10
C LYS A 188 3.69 -0.96 -22.35
N ASP A 189 4.76 -0.75 -21.59
CA ASP A 189 5.51 -1.79 -20.88
C ASP A 189 5.34 -1.74 -19.36
N PHE A 190 4.36 -1.00 -18.84
CA PHE A 190 4.07 -0.94 -17.40
C PHE A 190 2.94 -1.86 -16.95
N LEU A 191 3.05 -2.31 -15.70
CA LEU A 191 1.95 -2.80 -14.87
C LEU A 191 1.76 -1.80 -13.73
N ILE A 192 0.76 -0.93 -13.88
CA ILE A 192 0.46 0.09 -12.88
C ILE A 192 -0.49 -0.48 -11.82
N LEU A 193 -0.06 -0.46 -10.56
CA LEU A 193 -0.79 -0.98 -9.41
C LEU A 193 -1.65 0.13 -8.80
N GLU A 194 -2.89 0.25 -9.29
CA GLU A 194 -3.79 1.33 -8.88
C GLU A 194 -4.14 1.35 -7.39
N ASN A 195 -3.98 0.25 -6.65
CA ASN A 195 -4.30 0.18 -5.22
C ASN A 195 -3.05 0.21 -4.33
N HIS A 196 -1.87 0.50 -4.89
CA HIS A 196 -0.61 0.56 -4.18
C HIS A 196 -0.03 1.97 -4.25
N GLU A 197 0.36 2.51 -3.11
CA GLU A 197 1.11 3.76 -3.02
C GLU A 197 2.62 3.47 -3.04
N GLU A 198 3.35 4.16 -3.91
CA GLU A 198 4.81 4.08 -3.97
C GLU A 198 5.43 4.94 -2.87
N ALA A 199 5.80 4.28 -1.77
CA ALA A 199 6.57 4.85 -0.67
C ALA A 199 7.54 3.80 -0.13
N GLN A 200 8.64 4.23 0.48
CA GLN A 200 9.69 3.32 1.00
C GLN A 200 9.12 2.30 1.99
N GLU A 201 8.25 2.72 2.90
CA GLU A 201 7.62 1.84 3.89
C GLU A 201 6.54 0.92 3.29
N GLU A 202 6.03 1.25 2.10
CA GLU A 202 5.02 0.47 1.40
C GLU A 202 5.63 -0.55 0.43
N LEU A 203 6.93 -0.46 0.12
CA LEU A 203 7.62 -1.36 -0.82
C LEU A 203 7.39 -2.86 -0.53
N PRO A 204 7.44 -3.34 0.73
CA PRO A 204 7.18 -4.76 1.01
C PRO A 204 5.75 -5.18 0.67
N LYS A 205 4.78 -4.25 0.73
CA LYS A 205 3.38 -4.52 0.35
C LYS A 205 3.19 -4.57 -1.15
N LYS A 206 4.09 -3.97 -1.95
CA LYS A 206 4.05 -4.01 -3.42
C LYS A 206 3.94 -5.43 -3.96
N VAL A 207 4.60 -6.38 -3.31
CA VAL A 207 4.62 -7.80 -3.72
C VAL A 207 3.26 -8.45 -3.73
N LYS A 208 2.44 -8.12 -2.73
CA LYS A 208 1.04 -8.56 -2.64
C LYS A 208 0.26 -8.07 -3.86
N PHE A 209 0.37 -6.79 -4.16
CA PHE A 209 -0.36 -6.16 -5.27
C PHE A 209 0.14 -6.63 -6.62
N PHE A 210 1.45 -6.83 -6.77
CA PHE A 210 2.07 -7.36 -7.98
C PHE A 210 1.52 -8.74 -8.33
N TYR A 211 1.67 -9.73 -7.45
CA TYR A 211 1.19 -11.09 -7.74
C TYR A 211 -0.32 -11.13 -7.97
N SER A 212 -1.09 -10.35 -7.20
CA SER A 212 -2.54 -10.25 -7.36
C SER A 212 -2.92 -9.68 -8.73
N ALA A 213 -2.33 -8.56 -9.14
CA ALA A 213 -2.59 -7.94 -10.44
C ALA A 213 -2.13 -8.82 -11.60
N ALA A 214 -0.96 -9.45 -11.47
CA ALA A 214 -0.39 -10.31 -12.49
C ALA A 214 -1.28 -11.53 -12.77
N VAL A 215 -1.74 -12.23 -11.72
CA VAL A 215 -2.65 -13.39 -11.83
C VAL A 215 -4.00 -13.02 -12.42
N GLN A 216 -4.53 -11.84 -12.10
CA GLN A 216 -5.82 -11.38 -12.64
C GLN A 216 -5.74 -11.02 -14.13
N ASN A 217 -4.59 -10.49 -14.57
CA ASN A 217 -4.40 -10.02 -15.94
C ASN A 217 -3.99 -11.18 -16.86
N TRP A 218 -3.01 -11.99 -16.45
CA TRP A 218 -2.40 -13.04 -17.28
C TRP A 218 -2.50 -14.41 -16.64
N ASP A 219 -2.83 -15.41 -17.45
CA ASP A 219 -2.78 -16.82 -17.06
C ASP A 219 -1.41 -17.41 -17.44
N ALA A 220 -0.50 -17.51 -16.47
CA ALA A 220 0.87 -17.99 -16.68
C ALA A 220 1.24 -19.15 -15.74
N GLU A 221 2.19 -20.00 -16.14
CA GLU A 221 2.72 -21.06 -15.27
C GLU A 221 3.59 -20.51 -14.13
N PHE A 222 4.35 -19.45 -14.40
CA PHE A 222 5.23 -18.81 -13.44
C PHE A 222 5.04 -17.29 -13.37
N TYR A 223 5.24 -16.74 -12.18
CA TYR A 223 5.24 -15.31 -11.90
C TYR A 223 6.57 -14.96 -11.24
N VAL A 224 7.31 -14.04 -11.85
CA VAL A 224 8.69 -13.70 -11.49
C VAL A 224 8.73 -12.25 -11.02
N LYS A 225 9.23 -12.03 -9.79
CA LYS A 225 9.57 -10.71 -9.26
C LYS A 225 11.05 -10.46 -9.49
N VAL A 226 11.39 -9.29 -10.03
CA VAL A 226 12.77 -8.84 -10.29
C VAL A 226 12.95 -7.42 -9.77
N ASP A 227 14.05 -7.14 -9.08
CA ASP A 227 14.39 -5.78 -8.62
C ASP A 227 14.95 -4.89 -9.74
N ASP A 228 15.00 -3.58 -9.47
CA ASP A 228 15.43 -2.56 -10.44
C ASP A 228 16.96 -2.43 -10.58
N ASN A 229 17.74 -3.28 -9.90
CA ASN A 229 19.20 -3.24 -9.85
C ASN A 229 19.86 -4.51 -10.43
N VAL A 230 19.09 -5.40 -11.07
CA VAL A 230 19.61 -6.65 -11.66
C VAL A 230 19.49 -6.64 -13.17
N ASP A 231 20.55 -7.11 -13.84
CA ASP A 231 20.54 -7.43 -15.26
C ASP A 231 20.25 -8.94 -15.43
N LEU A 232 19.28 -9.30 -16.27
CA LEU A 232 18.85 -10.68 -16.47
C LEU A 232 19.42 -11.28 -17.76
N ASP A 233 19.96 -12.50 -17.71
CA ASP A 233 20.04 -13.36 -18.91
C ASP A 233 18.66 -14.00 -19.19
N LEU A 234 17.89 -13.32 -20.02
CA LEU A 234 16.51 -13.69 -20.31
C LEU A 234 16.37 -15.12 -20.88
N GLU A 235 17.28 -15.56 -21.74
CA GLU A 235 17.21 -16.89 -22.35
C GLU A 235 17.56 -17.99 -21.33
N GLY A 236 18.55 -17.75 -20.46
CA GLY A 236 18.85 -18.66 -19.35
C GLY A 236 17.70 -18.80 -18.36
N LEU A 237 17.02 -17.69 -18.03
CA LEU A 237 15.81 -17.71 -17.20
C LEU A 237 14.67 -18.48 -17.88
N ILE A 238 14.42 -18.24 -19.17
CA ILE A 238 13.39 -18.97 -19.93
C ILE A 238 13.69 -20.47 -19.93
N GLY A 239 14.93 -20.88 -20.20
CA GLY A 239 15.34 -22.29 -20.16
C GLY A 239 15.13 -22.93 -18.79
N LEU A 240 15.42 -22.19 -17.70
CA LEU A 240 15.12 -22.63 -16.33
C LEU A 240 13.63 -22.88 -16.14
N LEU A 241 12.77 -21.93 -16.55
CA LEU A 241 11.32 -22.04 -16.40
C LEU A 241 10.72 -23.17 -17.26
N GLU A 242 11.23 -23.36 -18.48
CA GLU A 242 10.81 -24.44 -19.37
C GLU A 242 11.13 -25.82 -18.79
N SER A 243 12.32 -25.99 -18.18
CA SER A 243 12.72 -27.24 -17.55
C SER A 243 11.87 -27.63 -16.33
N ARG A 244 11.10 -26.67 -15.78
CA ARG A 244 10.30 -26.83 -14.55
C ARG A 244 8.79 -26.80 -14.78
N ARG A 245 8.33 -26.80 -16.05
CA ARG A 245 6.90 -26.84 -16.35
C ARG A 245 6.20 -28.01 -15.67
N GLY A 246 4.96 -27.78 -15.24
CA GLY A 246 4.14 -28.77 -14.55
C GLY A 246 4.47 -28.97 -13.06
N GLN A 247 5.44 -28.24 -12.49
CA GLN A 247 5.66 -28.23 -11.04
C GLN A 247 4.65 -27.31 -10.35
N ASP A 248 3.59 -27.91 -9.82
CA ASP A 248 2.64 -27.24 -8.95
C ASP A 248 3.30 -26.96 -7.59
N GLY A 249 3.36 -25.70 -7.17
CA GLY A 249 3.92 -25.33 -5.87
C GLY A 249 5.41 -25.00 -5.86
N ALA A 250 6.05 -24.78 -7.00
CA ALA A 250 7.46 -24.36 -7.05
C ALA A 250 7.65 -22.94 -6.49
N TYR A 251 8.50 -22.81 -5.48
CA TYR A 251 9.04 -21.55 -4.96
C TYR A 251 10.55 -21.55 -5.21
N ILE A 252 11.00 -20.75 -6.17
CA ILE A 252 12.39 -20.79 -6.68
C ILE A 252 13.06 -19.44 -6.42
N GLY A 253 14.30 -19.49 -5.96
CA GLY A 253 15.14 -18.31 -5.75
C GLY A 253 16.44 -18.69 -5.07
N CYS A 254 17.18 -17.68 -4.60
CA CYS A 254 18.35 -17.88 -3.77
C CYS A 254 17.89 -18.16 -2.33
N MET A 255 17.86 -19.41 -1.90
CA MET A 255 17.27 -19.75 -0.60
C MET A 255 18.26 -19.48 0.53
N LYS A 256 17.91 -18.59 1.46
CA LYS A 256 18.69 -18.31 2.67
C LYS A 256 17.87 -18.45 3.95
N SER A 257 18.59 -18.61 5.04
CA SER A 257 18.13 -18.56 6.43
C SER A 257 19.27 -17.99 7.26
N GLY A 258 18.98 -17.37 8.39
CA GLY A 258 19.99 -16.78 9.26
C GLY A 258 19.39 -15.78 10.23
N ASP A 259 20.26 -15.06 10.93
CA ASP A 259 19.85 -14.17 12.02
C ASP A 259 19.04 -12.97 11.51
N VAL A 260 17.99 -12.65 12.26
CA VAL A 260 17.18 -11.44 12.07
C VAL A 260 17.94 -10.25 12.62
N VAL A 261 18.01 -9.18 11.84
CA VAL A 261 18.66 -7.96 12.29
C VAL A 261 17.75 -7.21 13.24
N THR A 262 18.07 -7.28 14.54
CA THR A 262 17.26 -6.68 15.62
C THR A 262 17.71 -5.29 16.04
N GLN A 263 18.83 -4.79 15.52
CA GLN A 263 19.39 -3.51 15.93
C GLN A 263 18.73 -2.37 15.15
N GLU A 264 17.95 -1.55 15.86
CA GLU A 264 17.30 -0.36 15.31
C GLU A 264 18.33 0.59 14.68
N GLY A 265 18.01 1.13 13.50
CA GLY A 265 18.91 1.97 12.70
C GLY A 265 19.85 1.20 11.75
N SER A 266 19.89 -0.13 11.81
CA SER A 266 20.62 -0.93 10.82
C SER A 266 19.86 -0.99 9.49
N GLN A 267 20.57 -1.09 8.36
CA GLN A 267 20.00 -1.11 7.00
C GLN A 267 18.91 -2.18 6.80
N TRP A 268 19.01 -3.29 7.52
CA TRP A 268 18.11 -4.45 7.39
C TRP A 268 17.28 -4.70 8.65
N TYR A 269 17.12 -3.68 9.51
CA TYR A 269 16.36 -3.81 10.75
C TYR A 269 14.93 -4.28 10.49
N GLU A 270 14.50 -5.33 11.19
CA GLU A 270 13.13 -5.84 11.16
C GLU A 270 12.38 -5.42 12.42
N PRO A 271 11.43 -4.47 12.37
CA PRO A 271 10.71 -4.00 13.54
C PRO A 271 9.93 -5.09 14.27
N GLU A 272 9.50 -6.12 13.54
CA GLU A 272 8.73 -7.24 14.07
C GLU A 272 9.63 -8.46 14.36
N TRP A 273 10.93 -8.24 14.62
CA TRP A 273 11.92 -9.30 14.84
C TRP A 273 11.52 -10.31 15.92
N TRP A 274 10.75 -9.87 16.91
CA TRP A 274 10.27 -10.69 18.03
C TRP A 274 9.30 -11.80 17.59
N LYS A 275 8.79 -11.76 16.35
CA LYS A 275 7.91 -12.79 15.79
C LYS A 275 8.67 -13.97 15.17
N PHE A 276 9.98 -13.89 15.04
CA PHE A 276 10.82 -14.90 14.39
C PHE A 276 11.36 -15.97 15.37
N GLY A 277 10.63 -16.21 16.46
CA GLY A 277 11.00 -17.18 17.49
C GLY A 277 12.11 -16.69 18.41
N ASP A 278 12.43 -17.53 19.40
CA ASP A 278 13.38 -17.20 20.47
C ASP A 278 14.81 -17.00 19.95
N ASP A 279 15.21 -17.82 18.97
CA ASP A 279 16.52 -17.74 18.31
C ASP A 279 16.60 -16.58 17.31
N LYS A 280 15.48 -15.89 17.03
CA LYS A 280 15.39 -14.75 16.12
C LYS A 280 16.03 -15.03 14.76
N SER A 281 15.71 -16.18 14.18
CA SER A 281 16.21 -16.59 12.87
C SER A 281 15.11 -16.46 11.84
N TYR A 282 15.45 -15.90 10.68
CA TYR A 282 14.58 -15.98 9.51
C TYR A 282 14.32 -17.45 9.16
N PHE A 283 13.06 -17.76 8.85
CA PHE A 283 12.72 -19.00 8.16
C PHE A 283 13.41 -19.04 6.80
N ARG A 284 13.53 -20.24 6.22
CA ARG A 284 14.11 -20.37 4.88
C ARG A 284 13.23 -19.62 3.88
N HIS A 285 13.81 -18.69 3.13
CA HIS A 285 13.11 -17.89 2.14
C HIS A 285 14.03 -17.58 0.96
N ALA A 286 13.44 -17.30 -0.20
CA ALA A 286 14.17 -16.82 -1.36
C ALA A 286 14.56 -15.36 -1.13
N THR A 287 15.84 -15.11 -0.87
CA THR A 287 16.37 -13.78 -0.65
C THR A 287 16.74 -13.07 -1.95
N GLY A 288 16.76 -11.76 -1.90
CA GLY A 288 17.37 -10.92 -2.91
C GLY A 288 16.44 -10.58 -4.06
N SER A 289 17.06 -10.37 -5.21
CA SER A 289 16.48 -9.55 -6.26
C SER A 289 15.68 -10.29 -7.31
N LEU A 290 15.62 -11.63 -7.25
CA LEU A 290 14.84 -12.43 -8.17
C LEU A 290 14.14 -13.59 -7.44
N VAL A 291 12.81 -13.60 -7.51
CA VAL A 291 11.96 -14.63 -6.91
C VAL A 291 10.96 -15.14 -7.93
N ILE A 292 10.79 -16.46 -8.03
CA ILE A 292 9.85 -17.11 -8.96
C ILE A 292 8.84 -17.92 -8.15
N LEU A 293 7.56 -17.70 -8.43
CA LEU A 293 6.44 -18.47 -7.89
C LEU A 293 5.69 -19.18 -9.02
N SER A 294 5.36 -20.46 -8.80
CA SER A 294 4.39 -21.16 -9.64
C SER A 294 2.99 -20.54 -9.54
N LYS A 295 2.16 -20.81 -10.55
CA LYS A 295 0.78 -20.33 -10.65
C LYS A 295 -0.03 -20.51 -9.37
N ASN A 296 0.00 -21.70 -8.77
CA ASN A 296 -0.83 -22.00 -7.60
C ASN A 296 -0.42 -21.17 -6.38
N LEU A 297 0.88 -20.93 -6.19
CA LEU A 297 1.38 -20.06 -5.11
C LEU A 297 1.01 -18.59 -5.35
N ALA A 298 1.14 -18.11 -6.59
CA ALA A 298 0.72 -16.76 -6.94
C ALA A 298 -0.81 -16.58 -6.78
N GLN A 299 -1.60 -17.60 -7.14
CA GLN A 299 -3.05 -17.62 -6.92
C GLN A 299 -3.39 -17.62 -5.43
N TYR A 300 -2.67 -18.38 -4.61
CA TYR A 300 -2.82 -18.34 -3.16
C TYR A 300 -2.62 -16.93 -2.61
N ILE A 301 -1.59 -16.21 -3.08
CA ILE A 301 -1.35 -14.81 -2.70
C ILE A 301 -2.52 -13.92 -3.11
N ASN A 302 -3.02 -14.05 -4.35
CA ASN A 302 -4.16 -13.26 -4.81
C ASN A 302 -5.43 -13.49 -3.97
N ILE A 303 -5.76 -14.76 -3.69
CA ILE A 303 -6.96 -15.16 -2.95
C ILE A 303 -6.89 -14.68 -1.49
N ASN A 304 -5.72 -14.78 -0.86
CA ASN A 304 -5.56 -14.50 0.58
C ASN A 304 -4.94 -13.13 0.86
N SER A 305 -4.75 -12.30 -0.16
CA SER A 305 -4.08 -10.99 -0.09
C SER A 305 -4.51 -10.12 1.10
N GLY A 306 -5.78 -10.17 1.51
CA GLY A 306 -6.30 -9.45 2.69
C GLY A 306 -5.76 -9.90 4.05
N LEU A 307 -5.40 -11.17 4.18
CA LEU A 307 -4.99 -11.80 5.44
C LEU A 307 -3.46 -11.95 5.55
N LEU A 308 -2.76 -11.85 4.43
CA LEU A 308 -1.32 -12.03 4.36
C LEU A 308 -0.58 -10.86 5.02
N LYS A 309 0.13 -11.17 6.11
CA LYS A 309 0.98 -10.24 6.87
C LYS A 309 2.22 -9.87 6.05
N THR A 310 2.57 -8.60 6.04
CA THR A 310 3.82 -8.10 5.46
C THR A 310 4.83 -7.76 6.55
N TYR A 311 6.10 -7.90 6.21
CA TYR A 311 7.28 -7.61 7.04
C TYR A 311 8.07 -6.44 6.44
N ALA A 312 9.21 -6.08 7.02
CA ALA A 312 10.01 -4.93 6.56
C ALA A 312 10.61 -5.11 5.16
N PHE A 313 10.76 -6.37 4.71
CA PHE A 313 11.32 -6.71 3.41
C PHE A 313 10.38 -7.64 2.63
N ASP A 314 10.39 -7.52 1.31
CA ASP A 314 9.48 -8.26 0.44
C ASP A 314 9.84 -9.74 0.32
N ASP A 315 11.12 -10.09 0.35
CA ASP A 315 11.62 -11.47 0.38
C ASP A 315 11.18 -12.22 1.63
N THR A 316 11.35 -11.60 2.79
CA THR A 316 10.87 -12.07 4.10
C THR A 316 9.35 -12.18 4.08
N THR A 317 8.66 -11.19 3.51
CA THR A 317 7.21 -11.21 3.34
C THR A 317 6.75 -12.43 2.54
N ILE A 318 7.33 -12.68 1.35
CA ILE A 318 6.98 -13.84 0.53
C ILE A 318 7.28 -15.14 1.29
N GLY A 319 8.46 -15.27 1.88
CA GLY A 319 8.84 -16.49 2.60
C GLY A 319 7.90 -16.81 3.77
N SER A 320 7.40 -15.79 4.47
CA SER A 320 6.43 -15.96 5.56
C SER A 320 5.09 -16.52 5.09
N TRP A 321 4.75 -16.31 3.82
CA TRP A 321 3.54 -16.88 3.23
C TRP A 321 3.80 -18.30 2.75
N MET A 322 5.00 -18.56 2.22
CA MET A 322 5.38 -19.86 1.68
C MET A 322 5.55 -20.92 2.78
N ILE A 323 5.93 -20.52 4.01
CA ILE A 323 6.02 -21.45 5.15
C ILE A 323 4.67 -22.04 5.55
N GLY A 324 3.57 -21.31 5.29
CA GLY A 324 2.21 -21.70 5.66
C GLY A 324 1.51 -22.58 4.62
N VAL A 325 2.17 -22.91 3.50
CA VAL A 325 1.58 -23.66 2.39
C VAL A 325 2.50 -24.79 1.94
N GLN A 326 1.97 -25.72 1.14
CA GLN A 326 2.75 -26.82 0.56
C GLN A 326 3.60 -26.33 -0.63
N ALA A 327 4.60 -25.49 -0.35
CA ALA A 327 5.57 -25.01 -1.33
C ALA A 327 6.79 -25.93 -1.41
N THR A 328 7.30 -26.15 -2.62
CA THR A 328 8.58 -26.82 -2.87
C THR A 328 9.66 -25.76 -3.00
N TYR A 329 10.54 -25.70 -2.01
CA TYR A 329 11.66 -24.76 -1.95
C TYR A 329 12.78 -25.24 -2.87
N ILE A 330 13.05 -24.47 -3.93
CA ILE A 330 14.09 -24.77 -4.91
C ILE A 330 15.15 -23.69 -4.79
N ASP A 331 16.30 -24.09 -4.26
CA ASP A 331 17.49 -23.26 -4.18
C ASP A 331 18.25 -23.31 -5.50
N ASP A 332 18.33 -22.18 -6.20
CA ASP A 332 19.06 -22.07 -7.46
C ASP A 332 20.13 -20.99 -7.34
N ASN A 333 21.38 -21.41 -7.16
CA ASN A 333 22.52 -20.53 -6.93
C ASN A 333 22.75 -19.52 -8.06
N ARG A 334 22.24 -19.80 -9.28
CA ARG A 334 22.32 -18.84 -10.39
C ARG A 334 21.51 -17.58 -10.09
N LEU A 335 20.48 -17.68 -9.24
CA LEU A 335 19.63 -16.56 -8.84
C LEU A 335 20.20 -15.81 -7.62
N CYS A 336 21.31 -16.28 -7.04
CA CYS A 336 21.97 -15.62 -5.92
C CYS A 336 22.88 -14.48 -6.41
N CYS A 337 22.64 -13.28 -5.88
CA CYS A 337 23.64 -12.22 -5.88
C CYS A 337 24.69 -12.55 -4.80
N SER A 338 25.72 -13.32 -5.17
CA SER A 338 26.91 -13.51 -4.35
C SER A 338 28.11 -13.74 -5.27
N SER A 339 29.21 -13.11 -4.90
CA SER A 339 30.51 -12.89 -5.53
C SER A 339 31.30 -14.15 -5.95
N THR A 340 30.64 -15.27 -6.19
CA THR A 340 31.33 -16.52 -6.53
C THR A 340 30.49 -17.35 -7.48
N ARG A 341 30.83 -17.22 -8.77
CA ARG A 341 30.47 -18.08 -9.91
C ARG A 341 29.08 -17.85 -10.52
N GLN A 342 29.08 -17.24 -11.70
CA GLN A 342 28.02 -17.35 -12.73
C GLN A 342 26.57 -17.14 -12.21
N GLY A 343 26.40 -16.16 -11.32
CA GLY A 343 25.10 -15.72 -10.82
C GLY A 343 24.62 -14.47 -11.56
N PHE A 344 23.31 -14.41 -11.77
CA PHE A 344 22.59 -13.29 -12.36
C PHE A 344 22.55 -12.11 -11.37
N GLY A 345 23.63 -11.33 -11.28
CA GLY A 345 23.62 -10.09 -10.50
C GLY A 345 24.99 -9.67 -9.98
N CYS A 346 25.62 -8.71 -10.66
CA CYS A 346 26.68 -7.87 -10.10
C CYS A 346 26.06 -6.51 -9.76
N SER A 347 26.26 -6.00 -8.54
CA SER A 347 25.73 -4.70 -8.11
C SER A 347 26.47 -3.51 -8.75
N ARG A 348 27.53 -3.79 -9.54
CA ARG A 348 28.47 -2.82 -10.12
C ARG A 348 29.00 -1.85 -9.05
N SER A 349 29.18 -2.36 -7.83
CA SER A 349 29.57 -1.57 -6.66
C SER A 349 30.93 -2.04 -6.14
N PHE A 350 31.73 -1.11 -5.63
CA PHE A 350 33.03 -1.42 -5.01
C PHE A 350 32.90 -2.44 -3.87
N SER A 351 31.74 -2.48 -3.20
CA SER A 351 31.40 -3.47 -2.18
C SER A 351 31.39 -4.93 -2.69
N ASP A 352 31.38 -5.15 -4.00
CA ASP A 352 31.35 -6.49 -4.60
C ASP A 352 32.76 -7.12 -4.68
N ILE A 353 33.83 -6.31 -4.57
CA ILE A 353 35.20 -6.80 -4.54
C ILE A 353 35.45 -7.48 -3.20
N SER A 354 35.93 -8.71 -3.24
CA SER A 354 36.20 -9.50 -2.03
C SER A 354 37.70 -9.75 -1.85
N LEU A 355 38.15 -9.72 -0.60
CA LEU A 355 39.51 -10.08 -0.20
C LEU A 355 39.47 -11.38 0.57
N LYS A 356 40.31 -12.34 0.16
CA LYS A 356 40.52 -13.59 0.88
C LYS A 356 42.00 -13.82 1.11
N GLN A 357 42.34 -14.33 2.28
CA GLN A 357 43.70 -14.77 2.61
C GLN A 357 43.72 -16.27 2.85
N SER A 358 44.80 -16.92 2.44
CA SER A 358 44.99 -18.35 2.70
C SER A 358 46.47 -18.71 2.89
N LYS A 359 46.74 -19.73 3.71
CA LYS A 359 48.09 -20.28 3.85
C LYS A 359 48.44 -21.10 2.60
N THR A 360 49.58 -20.80 2.00
CA THR A 360 50.08 -21.53 0.81
C THR A 360 50.68 -22.91 1.14
N GLY A 361 51.00 -23.15 2.42
CA GLY A 361 51.74 -24.32 2.89
C GLY A 361 53.26 -24.22 2.78
N LYS A 362 53.78 -23.17 2.13
CA LYS A 362 55.22 -22.89 2.04
C LYS A 362 55.73 -22.15 3.28
N MET A 363 56.92 -22.51 3.74
CA MET A 363 57.58 -21.90 4.89
C MET A 363 58.89 -21.25 4.44
N VAL A 364 59.13 -20.00 4.84
CA VAL A 364 60.37 -19.26 4.58
C VAL A 364 60.99 -18.89 5.92
N LYS A 365 62.19 -19.41 6.21
CA LYS A 365 62.88 -19.22 7.51
C LYS A 365 61.99 -19.56 8.73
N ASN A 366 61.23 -20.66 8.66
CA ASN A 366 60.24 -21.09 9.67
C ASN A 366 59.03 -20.16 9.86
N THR A 367 58.78 -19.23 8.94
CA THR A 367 57.59 -18.38 8.93
C THR A 367 56.68 -18.77 7.75
N PRO A 368 55.35 -18.88 7.93
CA PRO A 368 54.44 -19.26 6.86
C PRO A 368 54.30 -18.17 5.77
N GLU A 369 54.11 -18.62 4.53
CA GLU A 369 53.76 -17.78 3.38
C GLU A 369 52.23 -17.78 3.18
N TRP A 370 51.67 -16.58 3.09
CA TRP A 370 50.27 -16.29 2.90
C TRP A 370 50.04 -15.78 1.47
N GLU A 371 48.90 -16.16 0.89
CA GLU A 371 48.42 -15.68 -0.40
C GLU A 371 47.16 -14.84 -0.18
N VAL A 372 47.18 -13.62 -0.72
CA VAL A 372 46.04 -12.71 -0.72
C VAL A 372 45.45 -12.71 -2.11
N THR A 373 44.15 -12.97 -2.18
CA THR A 373 43.38 -12.95 -3.42
C THR A 373 42.34 -11.86 -3.32
N LEU A 374 42.43 -10.89 -4.23
CA LEU A 374 41.39 -9.91 -4.50
C LEU A 374 40.59 -10.39 -5.70
N THR A 375 39.30 -10.64 -5.50
CA THR A 375 38.41 -11.12 -6.56
C THR A 375 37.44 -10.01 -6.94
N ASN A 376 37.46 -9.63 -8.22
CA ASN A 376 36.45 -8.75 -8.81
C ASN A 376 35.46 -9.59 -9.62
N PRO A 377 34.26 -9.88 -9.07
CA PRO A 377 33.27 -10.73 -9.75
C PRO A 377 32.50 -9.98 -10.85
N CYS A 378 32.70 -8.67 -10.99
CA CYS A 378 31.96 -7.83 -11.92
C CYS A 378 32.72 -7.67 -13.23
N SER A 379 32.02 -7.43 -14.35
CA SER A 379 32.66 -7.13 -15.65
C SER A 379 33.35 -5.75 -15.69
N CYS A 380 33.14 -4.93 -14.67
CA CYS A 380 33.71 -3.59 -14.57
C CYS A 380 35.12 -3.64 -13.99
N THR A 381 35.95 -2.66 -14.31
CA THR A 381 37.33 -2.58 -13.82
C THR A 381 37.38 -1.81 -12.51
N GLY A 382 38.00 -2.40 -11.47
CA GLY A 382 38.31 -1.70 -10.23
C GLY A 382 39.57 -0.86 -10.39
N THR A 383 39.47 0.44 -10.12
CA THR A 383 40.58 1.41 -10.21
C THR A 383 40.90 1.97 -8.82
N ASP A 384 42.15 2.41 -8.63
CA ASP A 384 42.62 3.07 -7.40
C ASP A 384 42.36 2.27 -6.10
N ILE A 385 42.47 0.94 -6.19
CA ILE A 385 42.22 0.05 -5.05
C ILE A 385 43.32 0.22 -4.01
N THR A 386 42.89 0.57 -2.80
CA THR A 386 43.75 0.79 -1.65
C THR A 386 43.36 -0.14 -0.50
N LEU A 387 44.35 -0.78 0.10
CA LEU A 387 44.22 -1.71 1.22
C LEU A 387 44.80 -1.08 2.50
N THR A 388 44.31 -1.50 3.66
CA THR A 388 44.91 -1.18 4.95
C THR A 388 46.15 -2.03 5.19
N CYS A 389 47.28 -1.42 5.49
CA CYS A 389 48.52 -2.15 5.77
C CYS A 389 49.43 -1.46 6.82
N ASP A 390 48.83 -0.89 7.86
CA ASP A 390 49.53 -0.32 9.02
C ASP A 390 50.54 -1.30 9.63
N GLY A 391 51.82 -0.94 9.62
CA GLY A 391 52.90 -1.76 10.18
C GLY A 391 53.26 -3.00 9.35
N PHE A 392 52.73 -3.13 8.13
CA PHE A 392 52.94 -4.29 7.26
C PHE A 392 54.40 -4.40 6.78
N LYS A 393 55.07 -5.52 7.10
CA LYS A 393 56.48 -5.77 6.72
C LYS A 393 56.75 -7.22 6.36
N SER A 394 56.38 -7.67 5.17
CA SER A 394 56.70 -9.04 4.74
C SER A 394 58.20 -9.38 4.87
N LEU A 395 58.52 -10.58 5.39
CA LEU A 395 59.91 -11.07 5.50
C LEU A 395 60.59 -11.22 4.13
N THR A 396 59.80 -11.48 3.09
CA THR A 396 60.23 -11.44 1.70
C THR A 396 59.73 -10.18 1.02
N PRO A 397 60.55 -9.49 0.20
CA PRO A 397 60.08 -8.35 -0.58
C PRO A 397 58.87 -8.75 -1.41
N ILE A 398 57.80 -7.95 -1.33
CA ILE A 398 56.66 -8.06 -2.23
C ILE A 398 57.05 -7.38 -3.53
N ASP A 399 56.56 -7.91 -4.65
CA ASP A 399 56.87 -7.36 -5.97
C ASP A 399 56.39 -5.90 -6.06
N PRO A 400 57.31 -4.92 -6.19
CA PRO A 400 56.97 -3.50 -6.27
C PRO A 400 56.28 -3.12 -7.58
N SER A 401 56.08 -4.05 -8.52
CA SER A 401 55.22 -3.87 -9.69
C SER A 401 53.75 -4.24 -9.43
N GLN A 402 53.46 -4.87 -8.29
CA GLN A 402 52.12 -5.30 -7.90
C GLN A 402 51.48 -4.35 -6.88
N ILE A 403 52.21 -4.00 -5.82
CA ILE A 403 51.70 -3.18 -4.71
C ILE A 403 52.71 -2.11 -4.32
N LEU A 404 52.23 -0.89 -4.15
CA LEU A 404 52.97 0.22 -3.58
C LEU A 404 52.60 0.39 -2.10
N VAL A 405 53.58 0.25 -1.21
CA VAL A 405 53.40 0.45 0.24
C VAL A 405 53.80 1.87 0.61
N ALA A 406 52.87 2.66 1.14
CA ALA A 406 53.10 4.05 1.54
C ALA A 406 52.52 4.31 2.95
N GLY A 407 53.38 4.20 3.97
CA GLY A 407 52.95 4.33 5.37
C GLY A 407 52.01 3.21 5.75
N ASP A 408 50.75 3.56 6.05
CA ASP A 408 49.70 2.64 6.53
C ASP A 408 48.77 2.14 5.41
N GLU A 409 49.07 2.52 4.16
CA GLU A 409 48.26 2.20 2.98
C GLU A 409 49.05 1.44 1.93
N CYS A 410 48.38 0.47 1.31
CA CYS A 410 48.92 -0.36 0.26
C CYS A 410 48.03 -0.24 -0.97
N SER A 411 48.53 0.43 -2.01
CA SER A 411 47.79 0.66 -3.25
C SER A 411 48.20 -0.37 -4.31
N LEU A 412 47.20 -0.90 -5.02
CA LEU A 412 47.46 -1.73 -6.20
C LEU A 412 47.99 -0.83 -7.33
N ILE A 413 49.06 -1.27 -8.00
CA ILE A 413 49.65 -0.51 -9.12
C ILE A 413 48.85 -0.71 -10.41
N ASN A 414 48.32 -1.92 -10.61
CA ASN A 414 47.50 -2.26 -11.76
C ASN A 414 46.02 -2.29 -11.37
N ASN A 415 45.17 -1.98 -12.35
CA ASN A 415 43.73 -2.10 -12.19
C ASN A 415 43.31 -3.56 -11.97
N LEU A 416 42.24 -3.74 -11.18
CA LEU A 416 41.62 -5.04 -10.99
C LEU A 416 40.56 -5.25 -12.07
N TYR A 417 40.96 -5.92 -13.15
CA TYR A 417 40.08 -6.17 -14.28
C TYR A 417 38.86 -7.01 -13.88
N GLY A 418 37.77 -6.80 -14.60
CA GLY A 418 36.54 -7.52 -14.34
C GLY A 418 36.67 -9.02 -14.59
N GLU A 419 36.00 -9.82 -13.76
CA GLU A 419 36.04 -11.29 -13.78
C GLU A 419 37.45 -11.88 -13.63
N THR A 420 38.38 -11.14 -13.02
CA THR A 420 39.74 -11.60 -12.74
C THR A 420 40.09 -11.54 -11.26
N ASP A 421 41.04 -12.39 -10.89
CA ASP A 421 41.65 -12.39 -9.56
C ASP A 421 43.01 -11.71 -9.62
N PHE A 422 43.27 -10.81 -8.67
CA PHE A 422 44.61 -10.30 -8.40
C PHE A 422 45.19 -11.01 -7.18
N VAL A 423 46.41 -11.52 -7.32
CA VAL A 423 47.03 -12.36 -6.30
C VAL A 423 48.43 -11.85 -5.99
N PHE A 424 48.72 -11.68 -4.71
CA PHE A 424 50.08 -11.44 -4.21
C PHE A 424 50.35 -12.26 -2.95
N LYS A 425 51.63 -12.42 -2.61
CA LYS A 425 52.06 -13.26 -1.50
C LYS A 425 52.90 -12.47 -0.51
N TYR A 426 52.79 -12.81 0.76
CA TYR A 426 53.62 -12.24 1.82
C TYR A 426 54.02 -13.31 2.83
N VAL A 427 55.09 -13.06 3.58
CA VAL A 427 55.58 -13.97 4.61
C VAL A 427 55.51 -13.29 5.97
N TRP A 428 54.70 -13.84 6.87
CA TRP A 428 54.45 -13.29 8.21
C TRP A 428 54.04 -14.40 9.20
N ALA A 429 54.22 -14.17 10.50
CA ALA A 429 54.00 -15.19 11.52
C ALA A 429 52.53 -15.64 11.60
N GLU A 430 51.60 -14.70 11.50
CA GLU A 430 50.16 -14.90 11.56
C GLU A 430 49.46 -14.24 10.36
N GLU A 431 48.15 -14.44 10.24
CA GLU A 431 47.36 -13.75 9.21
C GLU A 431 47.36 -12.25 9.53
N PHE A 432 47.79 -11.43 8.58
CA PHE A 432 47.81 -9.99 8.74
C PHE A 432 46.42 -9.39 8.48
N ASP A 433 46.01 -8.36 9.23
CA ASP A 433 44.69 -7.73 9.11
C ASP A 433 44.61 -6.78 7.90
N ILE A 434 44.74 -7.34 6.69
CA ILE A 434 44.60 -6.61 5.43
C ILE A 434 43.10 -6.49 5.11
N LYS A 435 42.61 -5.26 5.00
CA LYS A 435 41.24 -4.97 4.59
C LYS A 435 41.23 -4.06 3.38
N ILE A 436 40.18 -4.16 2.59
CA ILE A 436 39.92 -3.23 1.50
C ILE A 436 39.49 -1.90 2.12
N LYS A 437 40.23 -0.82 1.87
CA LYS A 437 39.96 0.51 2.42
C LYS A 437 39.05 1.32 1.50
N SER A 438 39.43 1.42 0.22
CA SER A 438 38.74 2.23 -0.79
C SER A 438 39.13 1.80 -2.20
N GLY A 439 38.32 2.23 -3.17
CA GLY A 439 38.58 2.06 -4.59
C GLY A 439 37.36 2.48 -5.39
N GLU A 440 37.53 2.60 -6.69
CA GLU A 440 36.49 3.02 -7.62
C GLU A 440 36.17 1.90 -8.62
N ILE A 441 34.98 1.94 -9.19
CA ILE A 441 34.59 1.03 -10.28
C ILE A 441 34.35 1.83 -11.55
N ALA A 442 35.10 1.49 -12.59
CA ALA A 442 34.93 1.98 -13.95
C ALA A 442 34.25 0.89 -14.80
N CYS A 443 32.99 1.13 -15.17
CA CYS A 443 32.24 0.30 -16.11
C CYS A 443 32.20 1.01 -17.48
N SER A 444 32.84 0.44 -18.50
CA SER A 444 32.78 0.94 -19.89
C SER A 444 31.61 0.37 -20.67
#